data_AF-A0A0P9HHF8-F1
#
_entry.id   AF-A0A0P9HHF8-F1
#
_cell.length_a   1.000
_cell.length_b   1.000
_cell.length_c   1.000
_cell.angle_alpha   90.00
_cell.angle_beta   90.00
_cell.angle_gamma   90.00
#
_symmetry.space_group_name_H-M   'P 1'
#
loop_
_entity.id
_entity.type
_entity.pdbx_description
1 polymer ?
#
loop_
_entity_poly.entity_id
_entity_poly.type
_entity_poly.pdbx_seq_one_letter_code
_entity_poly.pdbx_strand_id
1 'polypeptide(L)'
;MYWKQTFVRVLALSVGVSYGVGAFLMLLVPQWFFEHLGNYPPYNRHYVGDAGSFLLVLGLMLLWAVRNPARHHIMITLVGIGSLCHATNHVIEDVITNPSSVSIVNIFLYYVLAIALLLAGWWASRDLLASHPA
;
A
#
# COMPACT_ATOMS: atom_id res chain seq x y z
N MET A 1 11.12 -22.89 -1.57
CA MET A 1 9.69 -22.58 -1.78
C MET A 1 9.07 -21.85 -0.56
N TYR A 2 9.39 -22.23 0.68
CA TYR A 2 8.83 -21.62 1.91
C TYR A 2 9.12 -20.12 2.17
N TRP A 3 10.30 -19.61 1.77
CA TRP A 3 10.66 -18.22 2.08
C TRP A 3 9.83 -17.20 1.31
N LYS A 4 9.41 -17.51 0.06
CA LYS A 4 8.55 -16.62 -0.74
C LYS A 4 7.18 -16.46 -0.08
N GLN A 5 6.58 -17.57 0.36
CA GLN A 5 5.30 -17.54 1.06
C GLN A 5 5.38 -16.77 2.37
N THR A 6 6.45 -16.99 3.13
CA THR A 6 6.71 -16.24 4.38
C THR A 6 6.86 -14.74 4.07
N PHE A 7 7.64 -14.39 3.06
CA PHE A 7 7.81 -13.01 2.61
C PHE A 7 6.48 -12.37 2.20
N VAL A 8 5.67 -13.03 1.36
CA VAL A 8 4.36 -12.50 0.93
C VAL A 8 3.44 -12.27 2.13
N ARG A 9 3.39 -13.21 3.08
CA ARG A 9 2.57 -13.06 4.31
C ARG A 9 3.06 -11.89 5.17
N VAL A 10 4.36 -11.79 5.41
CA VAL A 10 4.95 -10.71 6.20
C VAL A 10 4.70 -9.36 5.52
N LEU A 11 4.94 -9.26 4.21
CA LEU A 11 4.69 -8.03 3.46
C LEU A 11 3.22 -7.62 3.52
N ALA A 12 2.29 -8.54 3.23
CA ALA A 12 0.87 -8.26 3.27
C ALA A 12 0.40 -7.87 4.68
N LEU A 13 0.91 -8.53 5.72
CA LEU A 13 0.60 -8.19 7.11
C LEU A 13 1.11 -6.80 7.47
N SER A 14 2.41 -6.54 7.27
CA SER A 14 3.04 -5.27 7.64
C SER A 14 2.41 -4.09 6.91
N VAL A 15 2.23 -4.20 5.59
CA VAL A 15 1.64 -3.13 4.78
C VAL A 15 0.15 -2.98 5.08
N GLY A 16 -0.56 -4.09 5.26
CA GLY A 16 -1.98 -4.07 5.64
C GLY A 16 -2.22 -3.38 6.98
N VAL A 17 -1.39 -3.66 7.99
CA VAL A 17 -1.42 -2.95 9.29
C VAL A 17 -1.10 -1.48 9.11
N SER A 18 -0.03 -1.13 8.39
CA SER A 18 0.36 0.27 8.18
C SER A 18 -0.75 1.07 7.49
N TYR A 19 -1.36 0.53 6.43
CA TYR A 19 -2.48 1.17 5.73
C TYR A 19 -3.72 1.27 6.63
N GLY A 20 -4.03 0.22 7.39
CA GLY A 20 -5.12 0.24 8.37
C GLY A 20 -4.93 1.33 9.41
N VAL A 21 -3.74 1.41 10.04
CA VAL A 21 -3.42 2.43 11.04
C VAL A 21 -3.50 3.84 10.43
N GLY A 22 -2.91 4.05 9.25
CA GLY A 22 -3.01 5.33 8.53
C GLY A 22 -4.46 5.74 8.28
N ALA A 23 -5.28 4.80 7.81
CA ALA A 23 -6.69 5.03 7.58
C ALA A 23 -7.45 5.35 8.87
N PHE A 24 -7.20 4.63 9.97
CA PHE A 24 -7.81 4.91 11.27
C PHE A 24 -7.48 6.33 11.74
N LEU A 25 -6.23 6.77 11.59
CA LEU A 25 -5.82 8.12 11.96
C LEU A 25 -6.52 9.17 11.10
N MET A 26 -6.56 8.98 9.77
CA MET A 26 -7.26 9.88 8.84
C MET A 26 -8.78 9.96 9.09
N LEU A 27 -9.40 8.86 9.51
CA LEU A 27 -10.85 8.80 9.71
C LEU A 27 -11.28 9.32 11.08
N LEU A 28 -10.56 8.94 12.15
CA LEU A 28 -10.96 9.20 13.54
C LEU A 28 -10.31 10.47 14.11
N VAL A 29 -9.07 10.77 13.74
CA VAL A 29 -8.30 11.93 14.23
C VAL A 29 -7.66 12.71 13.06
N PRO A 30 -8.46 13.14 12.07
CA PRO A 30 -8.01 13.71 10.79
C PRO A 30 -7.13 14.95 10.94
N GLN A 31 -7.46 15.82 11.89
CA GLN A 31 -6.70 17.05 12.12
C GLN A 31 -5.34 16.75 12.74
N TRP A 32 -5.27 15.81 13.69
CA TRP A 32 -4.00 15.36 14.24
C TRP A 32 -3.13 14.71 13.16
N PHE A 33 -3.73 13.87 12.30
CA PHE A 33 -3.03 13.27 11.16
C PHE A 33 -2.43 14.35 10.23
N PHE A 34 -3.22 15.38 9.89
CA PHE A 34 -2.77 16.49 9.07
C PHE A 34 -1.60 17.24 9.72
N GLU A 35 -1.69 17.55 11.01
CA GLU A 35 -0.67 18.33 11.71
C GLU A 35 0.67 17.59 11.89
N HIS A 36 0.64 16.24 11.98
CA HIS A 36 1.82 15.45 12.39
C HIS A 36 2.37 14.50 11.32
N LEU A 37 1.55 14.03 10.38
CA LEU A 37 1.94 12.98 9.43
C LEU A 37 1.76 13.37 7.96
N GLY A 38 0.67 14.08 7.63
CA GLY A 38 0.30 14.42 6.26
C GLY A 38 -0.04 15.89 6.10
N ASN A 39 0.91 16.77 6.39
CA ASN A 39 0.71 18.22 6.34
C ASN A 39 0.79 18.75 4.90
N TYR A 40 -0.35 18.70 4.21
CA TYR A 40 -0.53 19.25 2.86
C TYR A 40 -1.56 20.40 2.89
N PRO A 41 -1.14 21.63 3.26
CA PRO A 41 -2.05 22.73 3.51
C PRO A 41 -2.74 23.25 2.23
N PRO A 42 -3.96 23.81 2.35
CA PRO A 42 -4.74 23.99 3.58
C PRO A 42 -5.44 22.70 4.03
N TYR A 43 -5.71 22.57 5.34
CA TYR A 43 -6.43 21.41 5.88
C TYR A 43 -7.79 21.23 5.22
N ASN A 44 -8.02 20.03 4.69
CA ASN A 44 -9.31 19.63 4.12
C ASN A 44 -9.78 18.32 4.77
N ARG A 45 -10.71 18.44 5.72
CA ARG A 45 -11.28 17.31 6.46
C ARG A 45 -11.91 16.25 5.54
N HIS A 46 -12.58 16.68 4.48
CA HIS A 46 -13.29 15.79 3.55
C HIS A 46 -12.27 14.96 2.76
N TYR A 47 -11.27 15.62 2.16
CA TYR A 47 -10.20 14.96 1.41
C TYR A 47 -9.43 13.94 2.27
N VAL A 48 -9.07 14.30 3.51
CA VAL A 48 -8.43 13.37 4.46
C VAL A 48 -9.33 12.16 4.77
N GLY A 49 -10.63 12.39 4.91
CA GLY A 49 -11.62 11.32 5.13
C GLY A 49 -11.76 10.38 3.93
N ASP A 50 -11.79 10.93 2.70
CA ASP A 50 -11.86 10.13 1.47
C ASP A 50 -10.61 9.28 1.31
N ALA A 51 -9.41 9.88 1.44
CA ALA A 51 -8.14 9.17 1.39
C ALA A 51 -8.09 8.03 2.42
N GLY A 52 -8.50 8.32 3.67
CA GLY A 52 -8.58 7.31 4.72
C GLY A 52 -9.56 6.18 4.40
N SER A 53 -10.72 6.50 3.82
CA SER A 53 -11.74 5.50 3.45
C SER A 53 -11.24 4.52 2.40
N PHE A 54 -10.58 5.02 1.34
CA PHE A 54 -9.96 4.16 0.33
C PHE A 54 -8.79 3.36 0.90
N LEU A 55 -7.92 4.00 1.69
CA LEU A 55 -6.75 3.34 2.31
C LEU A 55 -7.17 2.21 3.25
N LEU A 56 -8.28 2.36 3.97
CA LEU A 56 -8.82 1.33 4.86
C LEU A 56 -9.10 0.04 4.09
N VAL A 57 -9.78 0.13 2.94
CA VAL A 57 -10.14 -1.03 2.13
C VAL A 57 -8.89 -1.73 1.62
N LEU A 58 -7.89 -0.99 1.13
CA LEU A 58 -6.61 -1.57 0.68
C LEU A 58 -5.89 -2.30 1.83
N GLY A 59 -5.86 -1.71 3.02
CA GLY A 59 -5.32 -2.35 4.22
C GLY A 59 -6.05 -3.65 4.57
N LEU A 60 -7.37 -3.63 4.59
CA LEU A 60 -8.21 -4.80 4.87
C LEU A 60 -8.03 -5.91 3.83
N MET A 61 -7.89 -5.57 2.55
CA MET A 61 -7.60 -6.53 1.48
C MET A 61 -6.29 -7.28 1.73
N LEU A 62 -5.23 -6.56 2.12
CA LEU A 62 -3.94 -7.19 2.42
C LEU A 62 -4.01 -8.05 3.68
N LEU A 63 -4.62 -7.55 4.76
CA LEU A 63 -4.81 -8.31 6.01
C LEU A 63 -5.62 -9.58 5.78
N TRP A 64 -6.64 -9.52 4.93
CA TRP A 64 -7.43 -10.69 4.54
C TRP A 64 -6.57 -11.70 3.76
N ALA A 65 -5.76 -11.22 2.81
CA ALA A 65 -4.92 -12.05 1.98
C ALA A 65 -3.86 -12.85 2.76
N VAL A 66 -3.44 -12.39 3.95
CA VAL A 66 -2.48 -13.11 4.82
C VAL A 66 -2.89 -14.55 5.11
N ARG A 67 -4.20 -14.82 5.23
CA ARG A 67 -4.72 -16.16 5.57
C ARG A 67 -4.37 -17.20 4.50
N ASN A 68 -4.50 -16.82 3.23
CA ASN A 68 -4.17 -17.67 2.10
C ASN A 68 -3.75 -16.78 0.91
N PRO A 69 -2.47 -16.37 0.84
CA PRO A 69 -2.02 -15.42 -0.18
C PRO A 69 -2.24 -15.94 -1.61
N ALA A 70 -2.06 -17.25 -1.83
CA ALA A 70 -2.21 -17.86 -3.14
C ALA A 70 -3.64 -17.70 -3.69
N ARG A 71 -4.67 -17.92 -2.87
CA ARG A 71 -6.08 -17.70 -3.27
C ARG A 71 -6.44 -16.23 -3.44
N HIS A 72 -5.77 -15.34 -2.72
CA HIS A 72 -6.06 -13.90 -2.71
C HIS A 72 -5.02 -13.07 -3.47
N HIS A 73 -4.26 -13.69 -4.38
CA HIS A 73 -3.17 -13.03 -5.10
C HIS A 73 -3.65 -11.80 -5.90
N ILE A 74 -4.87 -11.83 -6.44
CA ILE A 74 -5.48 -10.69 -7.14
C ILE A 74 -5.62 -9.48 -6.20
N MET A 75 -6.01 -9.69 -4.94
CA MET A 75 -6.13 -8.60 -3.96
C MET A 75 -4.78 -7.94 -3.72
N ILE A 76 -3.72 -8.74 -3.53
CA ILE A 76 -2.35 -8.25 -3.33
C ILE A 76 -1.89 -7.47 -4.58
N THR A 77 -2.13 -8.01 -5.77
CA THR A 77 -1.78 -7.35 -7.04
C THR A 77 -2.51 -6.02 -7.21
N LEU A 78 -3.82 -5.96 -6.95
CA LEU A 78 -4.59 -4.72 -7.08
C LEU A 78 -4.13 -3.65 -6.09
N VAL A 79 -3.79 -4.04 -4.86
CA VAL A 79 -3.18 -3.09 -3.91
C VAL A 79 -1.83 -2.62 -4.42
N GLY A 80 -0.99 -3.52 -4.97
CA GLY A 80 0.27 -3.15 -5.62
C GLY A 80 0.10 -2.17 -6.81
N ILE A 81 -0.92 -2.37 -7.65
CA ILE A 81 -1.27 -1.43 -8.74
C ILE A 81 -1.68 -0.08 -8.16
N GLY A 82 -2.55 -0.06 -7.15
CA GLY A 82 -2.96 1.17 -6.46
C GLY A 82 -1.77 1.93 -5.88
N SER A 83 -0.86 1.22 -5.20
CA SER A 83 0.38 1.79 -4.68
C SER A 83 1.28 2.34 -5.79
N LEU A 84 1.34 1.69 -6.97
CA LEU A 84 2.10 2.17 -8.11
C LEU A 84 1.50 3.45 -8.71
N CYS A 85 0.17 3.50 -8.86
CA CYS A 85 -0.54 4.70 -9.29
C CYS A 85 -0.28 5.86 -8.32
N HIS A 86 -0.34 5.59 -7.01
CA HIS A 86 -0.04 6.58 -5.97
C HIS A 86 1.42 7.06 -6.04
N ALA A 87 2.40 6.16 -6.13
CA ALA A 87 3.82 6.50 -6.29
C ALA A 87 4.04 7.37 -7.55
N THR A 88 3.31 7.09 -8.62
CA THR A 88 3.39 7.86 -9.87
C THR A 88 2.74 9.24 -9.73
N ASN A 89 1.64 9.37 -8.99
CA ASN A 89 1.05 10.66 -8.66
C ASN A 89 2.03 11.56 -7.90
N HIS A 90 2.85 10.96 -7.03
CA HIS A 90 3.92 11.67 -6.31
C HIS A 90 5.02 12.22 -7.22
N VAL A 91 5.22 11.72 -8.44
CA VAL A 91 6.24 12.26 -9.37
C VAL A 91 6.01 13.74 -9.64
N ILE A 92 4.76 14.15 -9.82
CA ILE A 92 4.43 15.55 -10.13
C ILE A 92 4.90 16.44 -8.98
N GLU A 93 4.56 16.09 -7.75
CA GLU A 93 4.88 16.94 -6.60
C GLU A 93 6.35 16.82 -6.16
N ASP A 94 6.82 15.59 -5.99
CA ASP A 94 8.09 15.29 -5.34
C ASP A 94 9.31 15.43 -6.25
N VAL A 95 9.11 15.49 -7.57
CA VAL A 95 10.18 15.59 -8.56
C VAL A 95 10.04 16.86 -9.42
N ILE A 96 8.83 17.22 -9.83
CA ILE A 96 8.62 18.30 -10.79
C ILE A 96 8.36 19.64 -10.09
N THR A 97 7.41 19.72 -9.17
CA THR A 97 6.99 21.01 -8.61
C THR A 97 7.75 21.42 -7.36
N ASN A 98 8.10 20.49 -6.47
CA ASN A 98 8.75 20.80 -5.20
C ASN A 98 9.80 19.73 -4.78
N PRO A 99 10.88 19.56 -5.56
CA PRO A 99 11.87 18.53 -5.27
C PRO A 99 12.70 18.84 -4.01
N SER A 100 12.88 17.83 -3.18
CA SER A 100 13.79 17.83 -2.02
C SER A 100 14.47 16.47 -1.88
N SER A 101 15.57 16.39 -1.13
CA SER A 101 16.22 15.09 -0.88
C SER A 101 15.28 14.10 -0.17
N VAL A 102 14.40 14.60 0.71
CA VAL A 102 13.41 13.78 1.42
C VAL A 102 12.33 13.28 0.45
N SER A 103 11.83 14.13 -0.45
CA SER A 103 10.81 13.74 -1.43
C SER A 103 11.32 12.69 -2.41
N ILE A 104 12.60 12.79 -2.83
CA ILE A 104 13.26 11.79 -3.68
C ILE A 104 13.40 10.44 -2.97
N VAL A 105 13.73 10.43 -1.68
CA VAL A 105 13.79 9.19 -0.90
C VAL A 105 12.39 8.58 -0.76
N ASN A 106 11.38 9.40 -0.47
CA ASN A 106 10.00 8.93 -0.31
C ASN A 106 9.47 8.28 -1.59
N ILE A 107 9.63 8.94 -2.74
CA ILE A 107 9.15 8.39 -4.01
C ILE A 107 9.86 7.07 -4.37
N PHE A 108 11.17 6.97 -4.10
CA PHE A 108 11.91 5.71 -4.28
C PHE A 108 11.29 4.60 -3.41
N LEU A 109 11.04 4.87 -2.13
CA LEU A 109 10.42 3.90 -1.22
C LEU A 109 9.00 3.52 -1.66
N TYR A 110 8.22 4.46 -2.19
CA TYR A 110 6.89 4.17 -2.72
C TYR A 110 6.94 3.22 -3.93
N TYR A 111 7.87 3.44 -4.86
CA TYR A 111 8.08 2.50 -5.98
C TYR A 111 8.56 1.13 -5.51
N VAL A 112 9.51 1.08 -4.57
CA VAL A 112 10.00 -0.19 -3.99
C VAL A 112 8.85 -0.97 -3.37
N LEU A 113 8.00 -0.32 -2.58
CA LEU A 113 6.82 -0.93 -1.96
C LEU A 113 5.83 -1.45 -3.02
N ALA A 114 5.50 -0.63 -4.02
CA ALA A 114 4.57 -1.01 -5.08
C ALA A 114 5.08 -2.24 -5.86
N ILE A 115 6.37 -2.23 -6.25
CA ILE A 115 7.02 -3.34 -6.95
C ILE A 115 7.04 -4.59 -6.06
N ALA A 116 7.37 -4.46 -4.77
CA ALA A 116 7.36 -5.58 -3.84
C ALA A 116 5.98 -6.24 -3.73
N LEU A 117 4.91 -5.45 -3.69
CA LEU A 117 3.53 -5.96 -3.67
C LEU A 117 3.15 -6.66 -4.99
N LEU A 118 3.55 -6.11 -6.14
CA LEU A 118 3.31 -6.74 -7.45
C LEU A 118 4.06 -8.07 -7.57
N LEU A 119 5.32 -8.12 -7.13
CA LEU A 119 6.11 -9.36 -7.07
C LEU A 119 5.49 -10.38 -6.12
N ALA A 120 4.98 -9.92 -4.97
CA ALA A 120 4.29 -10.77 -4.01
C ALA A 120 3.00 -11.37 -4.58
N GLY A 121 2.18 -10.56 -5.27
CA GLY A 121 0.98 -11.03 -5.97
C GLY A 121 1.34 -12.03 -7.07
N TRP A 122 2.41 -11.80 -7.82
CA TRP A 122 2.90 -12.73 -8.83
C TRP A 122 3.41 -14.06 -8.23
N TRP A 123 4.19 -14.04 -7.15
CA TRP A 123 4.63 -15.27 -6.49
C TRP A 123 3.44 -16.06 -5.93
N ALA A 124 2.48 -15.38 -5.33
CA ALA A 124 1.27 -16.01 -4.81
C ALA A 124 0.44 -16.67 -5.93
N SER A 125 0.35 -16.07 -7.11
CA SER A 125 -0.37 -16.67 -8.25
C SER A 125 0.32 -17.93 -8.77
N ARG A 126 1.66 -17.94 -8.80
CA ARG A 126 2.45 -19.13 -9.19
C ARG A 126 2.26 -20.29 -8.22
N ASP A 127 2.21 -20.00 -6.92
CA ASP A 127 1.94 -21.02 -5.91
C ASP A 127 0.55 -21.65 -6.07
N LEU A 128 -0.47 -20.85 -6.44
CA LEU A 128 -1.80 -21.37 -6.73
C LEU A 128 -1.78 -22.36 -7.90
N LEU A 129 -1.16 -21.98 -9.02
CA LEU A 129 -1.05 -22.82 -10.22
C LEU A 129 -0.31 -24.13 -9.93
N ALA A 130 0.76 -24.09 -9.14
CA ALA A 130 1.52 -25.29 -8.77
C ALA A 130 0.69 -26.28 -7.92
N SER A 131 -0.29 -25.80 -7.16
CA SER A 131 -1.17 -26.63 -6.33
C SER A 131 -2.37 -27.25 -7.06
N HIS A 132 -2.68 -26.81 -8.28
CA HIS A 132 -3.78 -27.31 -9.11
C HIS A 132 -3.32 -27.48 -10.57
N PRO A 133 -2.43 -28.44 -10.87
CA PRO A 133 -2.02 -28.73 -12.25
C PRO A 133 -3.22 -29.24 -13.06
N ALA A 134 -3.30 -28.79 -14.32
CA ALA A 134 -4.31 -29.21 -15.28
C ALA A 134 -4.18 -30.69 -15.67
#